data_AF-A0A0A9E511-F1
#
_entry.id   AF-A0A0A9E511-F1
#
_cell.length_a   1.000
_cell.length_b   1.000
_cell.length_c   1.000
_cell.angle_alpha   90.00
_cell.angle_beta   90.00
_cell.angle_gamma   90.00
#
_symmetry.space_group_name_H-M   'P 1'
#
loop_
_entity.id
_entity.type
_entity.pdbx_description
1 polymer ?
#
loop_
_entity_poly.entity_id
_entity_poly.type
_entity_poly.pdbx_seq_one_letter_code
_entity_poly.pdbx_strand_id
1 'polypeptide(L)'
;MCKGKIIERIQATAGAKKHFIYIGDGKGDYCPSLKLGEGDHVMPKENYPLWNLVSGNKQLLKAEVHPWNSGEELEKTLLKLVNKLIAPPTQASQFDYKCEISNPVSTEVGHSQALPVPH
;
A
#
# COMPACT_ATOMS: atom_id res chain seq x y z
N MET A 1 -17.57 -19.58 6.57
CA MET A 1 -18.16 -18.26 6.20
C MET A 1 -17.23 -17.57 5.21
N CYS A 2 -17.71 -17.09 4.06
CA CYS A 2 -16.87 -16.42 3.07
C CYS A 2 -16.91 -14.90 3.28
N LYS A 3 -15.90 -14.33 3.96
CA LYS A 3 -15.82 -12.89 4.24
C LYS A 3 -15.77 -12.05 2.96
N GLY A 4 -15.14 -12.55 1.89
CA GLY A 4 -15.11 -11.88 0.57
C GLY A 4 -16.51 -11.60 0.02
N LYS A 5 -17.40 -12.61 0.01
CA LYS A 5 -18.80 -12.43 -0.42
C LYS A 5 -19.59 -11.48 0.47
N ILE A 6 -19.24 -11.37 1.74
CA ILE A 6 -19.87 -10.42 2.67
C ILE A 6 -19.47 -8.99 2.30
N ILE A 7 -18.17 -8.74 2.06
CA ILE A 7 -17.68 -7.43 1.60
C ILE A 7 -18.33 -7.01 0.28
N GLU A 8 -18.41 -7.91 -0.70
CA GLU A 8 -19.05 -7.61 -1.99
C GLU A 8 -20.52 -7.19 -1.80
N ARG A 9 -21.27 -7.84 -0.89
CA ARG A 9 -22.65 -7.46 -0.59
C ARG A 9 -22.74 -6.10 0.09
N ILE A 10 -21.87 -5.81 1.05
CA ILE A 10 -21.82 -4.52 1.73
C ILE A 10 -21.50 -3.41 0.71
N GLN A 11 -20.51 -3.62 -0.14
CA GLN A 11 -20.14 -2.69 -1.22
C GLN A 11 -21.30 -2.45 -2.20
N ALA A 12 -22.04 -3.49 -2.59
CA ALA A 12 -23.20 -3.35 -3.47
C ALA A 12 -24.36 -2.54 -2.86
N THR A 13 -24.48 -2.57 -1.52
CA THR A 13 -25.49 -1.77 -0.79
C THR A 13 -24.99 -0.39 -0.39
N ALA A 14 -23.69 -0.15 -0.45
CA ALA A 14 -23.10 1.15 -0.18
C ALA A 14 -23.34 2.07 -1.39
N GLY A 15 -23.86 3.27 -1.16
CA GLY A 15 -24.04 4.26 -2.22
C GLY A 15 -22.72 4.63 -2.92
N ALA A 16 -22.81 5.26 -4.08
CA ALA A 16 -21.62 5.69 -4.82
C ALA A 16 -20.73 6.62 -3.95
N LYS A 17 -19.40 6.44 -4.05
CA LYS A 17 -18.35 7.22 -3.34
C LYS A 17 -18.14 6.90 -1.85
N LYS A 18 -18.19 5.63 -1.46
CA LYS A 18 -17.77 5.19 -0.12
C LYS A 18 -16.37 4.61 -0.15
N HIS A 19 -15.59 4.95 0.86
CA HIS A 19 -14.29 4.37 1.14
C HIS A 19 -14.44 3.29 2.21
N PHE A 20 -13.77 2.15 2.02
CA PHE A 20 -13.77 1.02 2.93
C PHE A 20 -12.45 0.93 3.69
N ILE A 21 -12.53 0.67 4.99
CA ILE A 21 -11.39 0.33 5.83
C ILE A 21 -11.61 -1.08 6.36
N TYR A 22 -10.74 -2.02 5.98
CA TYR A 22 -10.80 -3.41 6.43
C TYR A 22 -9.70 -3.68 7.45
N ILE A 23 -10.04 -4.23 8.62
CA ILE A 23 -9.09 -4.55 9.69
C ILE A 23 -9.08 -6.06 9.89
N GLY A 24 -7.90 -6.68 9.97
CA GLY A 24 -7.79 -8.12 10.20
C GLY A 24 -6.36 -8.62 10.41
N ASP A 25 -6.24 -9.90 10.72
CA ASP A 25 -4.98 -10.56 11.06
C ASP A 25 -4.83 -11.95 10.41
N GLY A 26 -5.94 -12.64 10.12
CA GLY A 26 -5.94 -14.02 9.69
C GLY A 26 -5.83 -14.26 8.19
N LYS A 27 -5.51 -15.50 7.79
CA LYS A 27 -5.51 -15.91 6.37
C LYS A 27 -6.87 -15.71 5.70
N GLY A 28 -7.95 -15.91 6.45
CA GLY A 28 -9.32 -15.74 5.96
C GLY A 28 -9.69 -14.29 5.60
N ASP A 29 -8.84 -13.34 5.98
CA ASP A 29 -9.00 -11.91 5.70
C ASP A 29 -8.33 -11.47 4.41
N TYR A 30 -7.48 -12.30 3.81
CA TYR A 30 -6.78 -11.92 2.57
C TYR A 30 -7.74 -11.78 1.39
N CYS A 31 -8.67 -12.72 1.24
CA CYS A 31 -9.68 -12.68 0.18
C CYS A 31 -10.54 -11.40 0.19
N PRO A 32 -11.15 -10.97 1.31
CA PRO A 32 -11.87 -9.70 1.34
C PRO A 32 -10.96 -8.48 1.13
N SER A 33 -9.68 -8.51 1.53
CA SER A 33 -8.75 -7.40 1.23
C SER A 33 -8.54 -7.20 -0.27
N LEU A 34 -8.52 -8.28 -1.07
CA LEU A 34 -8.41 -8.20 -2.54
C LEU A 34 -9.66 -7.62 -3.23
N LYS A 35 -10.79 -7.50 -2.51
CA LYS A 35 -12.04 -6.90 -3.02
C LYS A 35 -12.11 -5.40 -2.82
N LEU A 36 -11.14 -4.83 -2.10
CA LEU A 36 -11.03 -3.40 -1.89
C LEU A 36 -10.49 -2.71 -3.14
N GLY A 37 -10.99 -1.51 -3.41
CA GLY A 37 -10.65 -0.68 -4.56
C GLY A 37 -9.57 0.35 -4.27
N GLU A 38 -9.32 1.21 -5.24
CA GLU A 38 -8.48 2.39 -5.07
C GLU A 38 -9.13 3.38 -4.09
N GLY A 39 -8.33 3.94 -3.19
CA GLY A 39 -8.81 4.81 -2.11
C GLY A 39 -9.43 4.08 -0.92
N ASP A 40 -9.51 2.74 -0.96
CA ASP A 40 -9.81 1.93 0.21
C ASP A 40 -8.53 1.62 0.99
N HIS A 41 -8.69 1.10 2.21
CA HIS A 41 -7.62 0.84 3.14
C HIS A 41 -7.72 -0.57 3.75
N VAL A 42 -6.59 -1.24 3.91
CA VAL A 42 -6.48 -2.47 4.71
C VAL A 42 -5.50 -2.25 5.86
N MET A 43 -5.87 -2.72 7.05
CA MET A 43 -5.08 -2.61 8.27
C MET A 43 -4.70 -4.00 8.80
N PRO A 44 -3.64 -4.61 8.27
CA PRO A 44 -3.18 -5.94 8.67
C PRO A 44 -2.41 -5.90 10.00
N LYS A 45 -2.68 -6.86 10.90
CA LYS A 45 -1.86 -7.02 12.11
C LYS A 45 -0.45 -7.52 11.75
N GLU A 46 0.59 -6.80 12.17
CA GLU A 46 1.97 -7.15 11.90
C GLU A 46 2.34 -8.50 12.51
N ASN A 47 3.16 -9.28 11.78
CA ASN A 47 3.59 -10.63 12.15
C ASN A 47 2.47 -11.69 12.15
N TYR A 48 1.29 -11.37 11.63
CA TYR A 48 0.18 -12.31 11.44
C TYR A 48 0.00 -12.69 9.96
N PRO A 49 -0.74 -13.77 9.66
CA PRO A 49 -0.82 -14.27 8.28
C PRO A 49 -1.34 -13.28 7.24
N LEU A 50 -2.26 -12.38 7.59
CA LEU A 50 -2.74 -11.36 6.66
C LEU A 50 -1.60 -10.43 6.21
N TRP A 51 -0.79 -9.95 7.16
CA TRP A 51 0.37 -9.09 6.89
C TRP A 51 1.33 -9.73 5.90
N ASN A 52 1.68 -11.00 6.11
CA ASN A 52 2.61 -11.72 5.24
C ASN A 52 2.07 -11.83 3.80
N LEU A 53 0.76 -12.05 3.65
CA LEU A 53 0.12 -12.20 2.33
C LEU A 53 0.02 -10.85 1.58
N VAL A 54 -0.34 -9.77 2.27
CA VAL A 54 -0.45 -8.44 1.63
C VAL A 54 0.92 -7.82 1.36
N SER A 55 1.91 -8.07 2.22
CA SER A 55 3.29 -7.58 2.02
C SER A 55 4.04 -8.36 0.96
N GLY A 56 3.76 -9.66 0.81
CA GLY A 56 4.40 -10.52 -0.18
C GLY A 56 3.94 -10.28 -1.62
N ASN A 57 2.75 -9.71 -1.85
CA ASN A 57 2.26 -9.43 -3.20
C ASN A 57 1.41 -8.16 -3.26
N LYS A 58 2.09 -7.01 -3.23
CA LYS A 58 1.44 -5.69 -3.27
C LYS A 58 0.73 -5.38 -4.59
N GLN A 59 1.12 -6.00 -5.71
CA GLN A 59 0.55 -5.68 -7.02
C GLN A 59 -0.90 -6.15 -7.17
N LEU A 60 -1.32 -7.16 -6.41
CA LEU A 60 -2.70 -7.66 -6.44
C LEU A 60 -3.66 -6.81 -5.59
N LEU A 61 -3.12 -5.95 -4.73
CA LEU A 61 -3.89 -5.18 -3.77
C LEU A 61 -4.02 -3.73 -4.25
N LYS A 62 -5.26 -3.27 -4.47
CA LYS A 62 -5.54 -1.88 -4.87
C LYS A 62 -5.66 -0.92 -3.69
N ALA A 63 -5.99 -1.45 -2.51
CA ALA A 63 -6.13 -0.67 -1.28
C ALA A 63 -4.77 -0.31 -0.69
N GLU A 64 -4.73 0.83 0.01
CA GLU A 64 -3.55 1.24 0.78
C GLU A 64 -3.39 0.33 2.02
N VAL A 65 -2.15 -0.07 2.31
CA VAL A 65 -1.83 -0.96 3.44
C VAL A 65 -1.32 -0.15 4.63
N HIS A 66 -1.94 -0.35 5.80
CA HIS A 66 -1.67 0.36 7.05
C HIS A 66 -1.46 -0.64 8.19
N PRO A 67 -0.26 -1.22 8.36
CA PRO A 67 -0.01 -2.22 9.39
C PRO A 67 -0.17 -1.67 10.82
N TRP A 68 -0.48 -2.55 11.77
CA TRP A 68 -0.53 -2.23 13.20
C TRP A 68 0.00 -3.39 14.05
N ASN A 69 0.69 -3.10 15.15
CA ASN A 69 1.13 -4.10 16.12
C ASN A 69 0.48 -3.94 17.51
N SER A 70 -0.06 -2.76 17.81
CA SER A 70 -0.73 -2.44 19.08
C SER A 70 -2.10 -1.80 18.90
N GLY A 71 -2.88 -1.76 19.98
CA GLY A 71 -4.19 -1.08 19.97
C GLY A 71 -4.06 0.42 19.75
N GLU A 72 -3.02 1.05 20.32
CA GLU A 72 -2.73 2.47 20.21
C GLU A 72 -2.34 2.86 18.78
N GLU A 73 -1.52 2.04 18.10
CA GLU A 73 -1.17 2.25 16.70
C GLU A 73 -2.40 2.11 15.78
N LEU A 74 -3.22 1.09 16.04
CA LEU A 74 -4.47 0.85 15.32
C LEU A 74 -5.40 2.06 15.47
N GLU A 75 -5.62 2.53 16.70
CA GLU A 75 -6.46 3.69 17.01
C GLU A 75 -5.95 4.94 16.30
N LYS A 76 -4.68 5.28 16.47
CA LYS A 76 -4.05 6.47 15.87
C LYS A 76 -4.20 6.47 14.36
N THR A 77 -3.94 5.34 13.71
CA THR A 77 -3.99 5.23 12.26
C THR A 77 -5.43 5.25 11.75
N LEU A 78 -6.34 4.53 12.41
CA LEU A 78 -7.76 4.53 12.05
C LEU A 78 -8.37 5.94 12.16
N LEU A 79 -8.10 6.66 13.25
CA LEU A 79 -8.57 8.04 13.41
C LEU A 79 -8.02 8.97 12.33
N LYS A 80 -6.73 8.83 11.99
CA LYS A 80 -6.12 9.61 10.89
C LYS A 80 -6.82 9.34 9.55
N LEU A 81 -7.11 8.08 9.24
CA LEU A 81 -7.81 7.71 8.01
C LEU A 81 -9.24 8.25 7.99
N VAL A 82 -10.01 8.03 9.06
CA VAL A 82 -11.39 8.52 9.16
C VAL A 82 -11.45 10.04 9.03
N ASN A 83 -10.56 10.78 9.69
CA ASN A 83 -10.48 12.23 9.57
C ASN A 83 -10.14 12.68 8.15
N LYS A 84 -9.22 12.00 7.46
CA LYS A 84 -8.89 12.26 6.05
C LYS A 84 -10.10 12.05 5.13
N LEU A 85 -10.92 11.04 5.41
CA LEU A 85 -12.08 10.67 4.58
C LEU A 85 -13.32 11.54 4.83
N ILE A 86 -13.45 12.14 6.01
CA ILE A 86 -14.58 13.03 6.36
C ILE A 86 -14.26 14.50 6.05
N ALA A 87 -12.98 14.87 6.02
CA ALA A 87 -12.58 16.24 5.67
C ALA A 87 -13.08 16.62 4.26
N PRO A 88 -13.58 17.85 4.06
CA PRO A 88 -13.83 18.35 2.71
C PRO A 88 -12.52 18.31 1.91
N PRO A 89 -12.57 18.14 0.58
CA PRO A 89 -11.37 18.03 -0.24
C PRO A 89 -10.54 19.32 -0.12
N THR A 90 -9.53 19.30 0.75
CA THR A 90 -8.48 20.30 0.78
C THR A 90 -7.71 20.14 -0.53
N GLN A 91 -7.65 21.19 -1.34
CA GLN A 91 -6.87 21.16 -2.58
C GLN A 91 -5.46 20.65 -2.27
N ALA A 92 -5.04 19.64 -3.02
CA ALA A 92 -3.75 18.99 -2.84
C ALA A 92 -2.64 20.04 -3.01
N SER A 93 -1.92 20.32 -1.92
CA SER A 93 -0.60 20.91 -2.01
C SER A 93 0.29 19.94 -2.79
N GLN A 94 0.79 20.41 -3.93
CA GLN A 94 1.75 19.70 -4.77
C GLN A 94 2.90 19.15 -3.91
N PHE A 95 3.07 17.83 -3.93
CA PHE A 95 4.34 17.23 -3.56
C PHE A 95 5.28 17.37 -4.76
N ASP A 96 6.24 18.29 -4.65
CA ASP A 96 7.38 18.38 -5.55
C ASP A 96 8.27 17.15 -5.34
N TYR A 97 8.08 16.11 -6.15
CA TYR A 97 9.12 15.09 -6.35
C TYR A 97 10.13 15.64 -7.36
N LYS A 98 11.09 16.40 -6.88
CA LYS A 98 12.29 16.70 -7.68
C LYS A 98 13.21 15.47 -7.66
N CYS A 99 12.94 14.50 -8.53
CA CYS A 99 13.90 13.46 -8.91
C CYS A 99 14.75 13.99 -10.06
N GLU A 100 15.91 14.58 -9.75
CA GLU A 100 16.90 14.90 -10.77
C GLU A 100 17.60 13.62 -11.23
N ILE A 101 17.15 13.07 -12.35
CA ILE A 101 17.99 12.26 -13.23
C ILE A 101 18.91 13.24 -13.94
N SER A 102 20.20 13.17 -13.63
CA SER A 102 21.24 13.80 -14.43
C SER A 102 22.20 12.72 -14.95
N ASN A 103 22.00 12.35 -16.21
CA ASN A 103 23.07 12.06 -17.15
C ASN A 103 22.93 13.12 -18.25
N PRO A 104 24.03 13.64 -18.84
CA PRO A 104 24.48 12.98 -20.06
C PRO A 104 25.97 13.13 -20.43
N VAL A 105 26.37 12.32 -21.42
CA VAL A 105 27.35 12.60 -22.50
C VAL A 105 28.83 12.61 -22.08
N SER A 106 29.82 12.07 -22.82
CA SER A 106 29.92 11.59 -24.20
C SER A 106 31.19 10.71 -24.34
N THR A 107 31.35 10.05 -25.49
CA THR A 107 32.57 9.62 -26.24
C THR A 107 33.96 9.85 -25.59
N GLU A 108 35.00 9.03 -25.76
CA GLU A 108 35.59 8.46 -26.98
C GLU A 108 36.68 7.39 -26.67
N VAL A 109 36.75 6.39 -27.56
CA VAL A 109 37.91 5.64 -28.10
C VAL A 109 39.21 5.49 -27.27
N GLY A 110 39.62 4.23 -27.05
CA GLY A 110 41.03 3.84 -27.25
C GLY A 110 41.69 2.93 -26.22
N HIS A 111 42.20 1.82 -26.73
CA HIS A 111 43.38 1.05 -26.29
C HIS A 111 43.30 0.09 -25.08
N SER A 112 43.61 -1.16 -25.42
CA SER A 112 43.86 -2.33 -24.59
C SER A 112 45.06 -2.15 -23.67
N GLN A 113 45.00 -2.71 -22.45
CA GLN A 113 46.10 -3.47 -21.81
C GLN A 113 45.62 -4.11 -20.49
N ALA A 114 46.12 -5.31 -20.22
CA ALA A 114 45.76 -6.17 -19.08
C ALA A 114 46.86 -6.20 -17.99
N LEU A 115 46.48 -6.73 -16.81
CA LEU A 115 47.26 -7.27 -15.66
C LEU A 115 47.67 -6.29 -14.52
N PRO A 116 47.96 -6.75 -13.27
CA PRO A 116 47.66 -8.02 -12.57
C PRO A 116 47.03 -7.85 -11.15
N VAL A 117 46.73 -9.00 -10.50
CA VAL A 117 46.13 -9.18 -9.15
C VAL A 117 47.21 -9.15 -8.03
N PRO A 118 46.94 -8.58 -6.84
CA PRO A 118 47.77 -8.78 -5.65
C PRO A 118 47.27 -9.90 -4.72
N HIS A 119 48.23 -10.59 -4.10
CA HIS A 119 48.12 -11.69 -3.13
C HIS A 119 47.36 -11.36 -1.84
#